data_AF-A0A8C8VJB2-F1
#
_entry.id   AF-A0A8C8VJB2-F1
#
_cell.length_a   1.000
_cell.length_b   1.000
_cell.length_c   1.000
_cell.angle_alpha   90.00
_cell.angle_beta   90.00
_cell.angle_gamma   90.00
#
_symmetry.space_group_name_H-M   'P 1'
#
loop_
_entity.id
_entity.type
_entity.pdbx_description
1 polymer ?
#
loop_
_entity_poly.entity_id
_entity_poly.type
_entity_poly.pdbx_seq_one_letter_code
_entity_poly.pdbx_strand_id
1 'polypeptide(L)'
;MEWGGEYSLDSSNLDCLLNILPGDLEFQQILSDIDEKIKKNSASVEQCLKDLQSEVNETCADELLQNTTDCLHWLNNCSFSSLKPSSTPHGELIEFLKTLQSLLRNEQNQEEMILHFLLDLSSQCGVSFPCTPSGISFELTSRASLHAIEDDSSMTIKSVWDDVRLHLRRFIVNKLQRPRETNTGTLKQQMQFKTQCIQQLLFLYPESEVLSKYQNMQNKLVSELLQNCVLSSCGETNFDKVVHGYQSSIPTLCTMIKEDLYILSGTIDPSSTLTFINETYLDTITEEITILLERLCELQFKENALHIIKTNKISKKHRGTVHVLG
;
A
#
# COMPACT_ATOMS: atom_id res chain seq x y z
N MET A 1 11.32 -41.10 28.74
CA MET A 1 9.96 -40.50 28.78
C MET A 1 9.07 -41.42 27.97
N GLU A 2 8.38 -42.31 28.66
CA GLU A 2 7.36 -43.19 28.08
C GLU A 2 6.05 -42.40 28.02
N TRP A 3 5.46 -42.30 26.83
CA TRP A 3 4.14 -41.71 26.64
C TRP A 3 3.08 -42.73 27.04
N GLY A 4 2.78 -42.79 28.34
CA GLY A 4 1.64 -43.52 28.89
C GLY A 4 0.42 -42.61 28.95
N GLY A 5 -0.55 -42.83 28.07
CA GLY A 5 -1.81 -42.09 28.05
C GLY A 5 -2.79 -42.74 27.09
N GLU A 6 -3.27 -43.94 27.42
CA GLU A 6 -4.46 -44.52 26.82
C GLU A 6 -5.66 -43.62 27.16
N TYR A 7 -6.10 -42.82 26.20
CA TYR A 7 -7.37 -42.11 26.30
C TYR A 7 -8.50 -43.13 26.09
N SER A 8 -9.13 -43.54 27.19
CA SER A 8 -10.44 -44.19 27.15
C SER A 8 -11.46 -43.17 26.60
N LEU A 9 -11.90 -43.38 25.36
CA LEU A 9 -13.07 -42.67 24.83
C LEU A 9 -14.30 -43.17 25.58
N ASP A 10 -14.76 -42.38 26.55
CA ASP A 10 -16.04 -42.57 27.21
C ASP A 10 -17.17 -42.58 26.17
N SER A 11 -17.73 -43.77 25.93
CA SER A 11 -18.86 -44.01 25.01
C SER A 11 -20.12 -43.20 25.32
N SER A 12 -20.20 -42.58 26.49
CA SER A 12 -21.29 -41.70 26.93
C SER A 12 -21.25 -40.29 26.32
N ASN A 13 -20.11 -39.83 25.80
CA ASN A 13 -20.00 -38.51 25.16
C ASN A 13 -20.43 -38.50 23.68
N LEU A 14 -20.53 -39.67 23.04
CA LEU A 14 -20.95 -39.76 21.63
C LEU A 14 -22.45 -39.49 21.46
N ASP A 15 -23.27 -39.95 22.41
CA ASP A 15 -24.73 -39.72 22.40
C ASP A 15 -25.09 -38.25 22.64
N CYS A 16 -24.26 -37.50 23.38
CA CYS A 16 -24.43 -36.05 23.52
C CYS A 16 -24.09 -35.28 22.22
N LEU A 17 -23.20 -35.81 21.36
CA LEU A 17 -22.87 -35.20 20.07
C LEU A 17 -23.92 -35.51 19.00
N LEU A 18 -24.57 -36.68 19.06
CA LEU A 18 -25.63 -37.07 18.14
C LEU A 18 -26.94 -36.30 18.37
N ASN A 19 -27.22 -35.88 19.61
CA ASN A 19 -28.38 -35.04 19.94
C ASN A 19 -28.20 -33.54 19.57
N ILE A 20 -27.02 -33.15 19.08
CA ILE A 20 -26.75 -31.79 18.57
C ILE A 20 -26.99 -31.73 17.05
N LEU A 21 -27.01 -32.87 16.36
CA LEU A 21 -27.29 -32.92 14.94
C LEU A 21 -28.80 -32.78 14.72
N PRO A 22 -29.26 -31.78 13.94
CA PRO A 22 -30.67 -31.68 13.60
C PRO A 22 -31.13 -32.97 12.94
N GLY A 23 -32.30 -33.47 13.33
CA GLY A 23 -32.87 -34.69 12.73
C GLY A 23 -33.13 -34.50 11.23
N ASP A 24 -33.25 -35.59 10.46
CA ASP A 24 -33.39 -35.51 8.99
C ASP A 24 -34.49 -34.53 8.51
N LEU A 25 -35.59 -34.45 9.26
CA LEU A 25 -36.69 -33.52 8.99
C LEU A 25 -36.32 -32.05 9.27
N GLU A 26 -35.56 -31.80 10.35
CA GLU A 26 -35.05 -30.46 10.70
C GLU A 26 -33.99 -30.02 9.70
N PHE A 27 -33.13 -30.94 9.24
CA PHE A 27 -32.15 -30.66 8.19
C PHE A 27 -32.83 -30.31 6.86
N GLN A 28 -33.88 -31.04 6.48
CA GLN A 28 -34.69 -30.70 5.31
C GLN A 28 -35.38 -29.34 5.45
N GLN A 29 -35.90 -29.00 6.63
CA GLN A 29 -36.49 -27.69 6.87
C GLN A 29 -35.44 -26.57 6.79
N ILE A 30 -34.26 -26.75 7.38
CA ILE A 30 -33.15 -25.78 7.30
C ILE A 30 -32.73 -25.56 5.84
N LEU A 31 -32.60 -26.63 5.04
CA LEU A 31 -32.28 -26.50 3.62
C LEU A 31 -33.37 -25.79 2.83
N SER A 32 -34.65 -26.09 3.11
CA SER A 32 -35.78 -25.40 2.48
C SER A 32 -35.81 -23.92 2.85
N ASP A 33 -35.54 -23.58 4.11
CA ASP A 33 -35.47 -22.19 4.58
C ASP A 33 -34.30 -21.43 3.94
N ILE A 34 -33.15 -22.10 3.76
CA ILE A 34 -32.00 -21.55 3.04
C ILE A 34 -32.36 -21.31 1.57
N ASP A 35 -32.99 -22.28 0.90
CA ASP A 35 -33.40 -22.16 -0.50
C ASP A 35 -34.39 -21.00 -0.70
N GLU A 36 -35.39 -20.86 0.16
CA GLU A 36 -36.33 -19.73 0.12
C GLU A 36 -35.65 -18.39 0.40
N LYS A 37 -34.69 -18.34 1.34
CA LYS A 37 -33.88 -17.12 1.57
C LYS A 37 -33.01 -16.78 0.36
N ILE A 38 -32.43 -17.78 -0.32
CA ILE A 38 -31.63 -17.58 -1.53
C ILE A 38 -32.51 -17.07 -2.68
N LYS A 39 -33.69 -17.65 -2.89
CA LYS A 39 -34.66 -17.17 -3.90
C LYS A 39 -35.09 -15.73 -3.62
N LYS A 40 -35.44 -15.42 -2.37
CA LYS A 40 -35.79 -14.05 -1.97
C LYS A 40 -34.64 -13.07 -2.18
N ASN A 41 -33.42 -13.46 -1.85
CA ASN A 41 -32.23 -12.65 -2.08
C ASN A 41 -32.01 -12.40 -3.57
N SER A 42 -32.07 -13.45 -4.40
CA SER A 42 -31.96 -13.35 -5.86
C SER A 42 -33.02 -12.40 -6.45
N ALA A 43 -34.28 -12.53 -6.03
CA ALA A 43 -35.35 -11.62 -6.46
C ALA A 43 -35.13 -10.17 -6.00
N SER A 44 -34.62 -9.98 -4.77
CA SER A 44 -34.31 -8.65 -4.23
C SER A 44 -33.15 -7.97 -4.95
N VAL A 45 -32.10 -8.73 -5.31
CA VAL A 45 -30.96 -8.23 -6.09
C VAL A 45 -31.42 -7.83 -7.48
N GLU A 46 -32.22 -8.67 -8.14
CA GLU A 46 -32.76 -8.38 -9.46
C GLU A 46 -33.65 -7.13 -9.46
N GLN A 47 -34.48 -6.95 -8.42
CA GLN A 47 -35.28 -5.74 -8.27
C GLN A 47 -34.42 -4.50 -8.06
N CYS A 48 -33.42 -4.59 -7.17
CA CYS A 48 -32.47 -3.50 -6.92
C CYS A 48 -31.73 -3.08 -8.20
N LEU A 49 -31.32 -4.03 -9.04
CA LEU A 49 -30.69 -3.74 -10.34
C LEU A 49 -31.64 -3.03 -11.31
N LYS A 50 -32.93 -3.37 -11.31
CA LYS A 50 -33.94 -2.68 -12.12
C LYS A 50 -34.20 -1.26 -11.64
N ASP A 51 -34.28 -1.08 -10.32
CA ASP A 51 -34.45 0.25 -9.72
C ASP A 51 -33.24 1.13 -10.05
N LEU A 52 -32.02 0.62 -9.91
CA LEU A 52 -30.78 1.30 -10.29
C LEU A 52 -30.75 1.63 -11.79
N GLN A 53 -31.14 0.68 -12.66
CA GLN A 53 -31.23 0.92 -14.10
C GLN A 53 -32.20 2.07 -14.41
N SER A 54 -33.34 2.16 -13.72
CA SER A 54 -34.30 3.24 -13.92
C SER A 54 -33.73 4.60 -13.51
N GLU A 55 -33.06 4.68 -12.35
CA GLU A 55 -32.44 5.90 -11.84
C GLU A 55 -31.29 6.40 -12.73
N VAL A 56 -30.46 5.48 -13.25
CA VAL A 56 -29.39 5.80 -14.20
C VAL A 56 -29.98 6.35 -15.51
N ASN A 57 -31.01 5.71 -16.06
CA ASN A 57 -31.67 6.17 -17.28
C ASN A 57 -32.39 7.52 -17.11
N GLU A 58 -32.89 7.82 -15.91
CA GLU A 58 -33.46 9.15 -15.59
C GLU A 58 -32.38 10.24 -15.50
N THR A 59 -31.22 9.90 -14.93
CA THR A 59 -30.14 10.86 -14.65
C THR A 59 -29.21 11.08 -15.85
N CYS A 60 -28.97 10.04 -16.66
CA CYS A 60 -28.09 10.05 -17.83
C CYS A 60 -28.92 9.95 -19.11
N ALA A 61 -29.22 11.10 -19.74
CA ALA A 61 -30.04 11.16 -20.95
C ALA A 61 -29.33 10.72 -22.25
N ASP A 62 -28.03 10.45 -22.21
CA ASP A 62 -27.21 10.28 -23.42
C ASP A 62 -27.20 8.82 -23.96
N GLU A 63 -27.50 7.79 -23.13
CA GLU A 63 -27.68 6.39 -23.56
C GLU A 63 -28.75 5.67 -22.71
N LEU A 64 -29.79 5.12 -23.35
CA LEU A 64 -30.81 4.32 -22.68
C LEU A 64 -30.31 2.88 -22.49
N LEU A 65 -30.01 2.51 -21.25
CA LEU A 65 -29.61 1.14 -20.90
C LEU A 65 -30.82 0.21 -20.99
N GLN A 66 -30.75 -0.80 -21.87
CA GLN A 66 -31.91 -1.65 -22.18
C GLN A 66 -32.08 -2.81 -21.21
N ASN A 67 -31.00 -3.32 -20.61
CA ASN A 67 -31.07 -4.42 -19.66
C ASN A 67 -30.13 -4.20 -18.44
N THR A 68 -30.29 -5.02 -17.40
CA THR A 68 -29.51 -4.95 -16.16
C THR A 68 -28.03 -5.30 -16.37
N THR A 69 -27.69 -6.12 -17.37
CA THR A 69 -26.31 -6.44 -17.73
C THR A 69 -25.60 -5.25 -18.38
N ASP A 70 -26.30 -4.53 -19.24
CA ASP A 70 -25.81 -3.29 -19.86
C ASP A 70 -25.57 -2.23 -18.78
N CYS A 71 -26.47 -2.13 -17.80
CA CYS A 71 -26.31 -1.23 -16.66
C CYS A 71 -25.06 -1.57 -15.84
N LEU A 72 -24.82 -2.85 -15.53
CA LEU A 72 -23.61 -3.29 -14.85
C LEU A 72 -22.34 -3.05 -15.68
N HIS A 73 -22.41 -3.32 -16.99
CA HIS A 73 -21.30 -3.08 -17.90
C HIS A 73 -20.98 -1.58 -18.03
N TRP A 74 -22.01 -0.74 -18.06
CA TRP A 74 -21.90 0.72 -18.03
C TRP A 74 -21.23 1.17 -16.73
N LEU A 75 -21.76 0.77 -15.56
CA LEU A 75 -21.15 1.11 -14.25
C LEU A 75 -19.69 0.68 -14.13
N ASN A 76 -19.33 -0.48 -14.68
CA ASN A 76 -17.96 -1.00 -14.61
C ASN A 76 -16.99 -0.27 -15.55
N ASN A 77 -17.47 0.30 -16.66
CA ASN A 77 -16.65 0.99 -17.65
C ASN A 77 -16.82 2.52 -17.63
N CYS A 78 -17.74 3.03 -16.83
CA CYS A 78 -17.98 4.44 -16.63
C CYS A 78 -16.76 5.08 -15.98
N SER A 79 -16.01 5.79 -16.81
CA SER A 79 -14.99 6.71 -16.33
C SER A 79 -15.70 7.88 -15.67
N PHE A 80 -15.85 7.87 -14.34
CA PHE A 80 -16.44 9.00 -13.59
C PHE A 80 -15.72 10.34 -13.82
N SER A 81 -14.54 10.30 -14.44
CA SER A 81 -13.81 11.47 -14.95
C SER A 81 -14.49 12.18 -16.13
N SER A 82 -15.50 11.58 -16.77
CA SER A 82 -16.32 12.21 -17.82
C SER A 82 -17.70 12.67 -17.34
N LEU A 83 -18.03 12.51 -16.05
CA LEU A 83 -19.28 13.03 -15.49
C LEU A 83 -19.31 14.55 -15.68
N LYS A 84 -20.41 15.02 -16.27
CA LYS A 84 -20.65 16.44 -16.47
C LYS A 84 -20.61 17.12 -15.10
N PRO A 85 -19.76 18.14 -14.90
CA PRO A 85 -19.67 18.80 -13.60
C PRO A 85 -21.06 19.33 -13.22
N SER A 86 -21.44 19.12 -11.95
CA SER A 86 -22.68 19.67 -11.39
C SER A 86 -22.79 21.16 -11.75
N SER A 87 -23.99 21.65 -12.05
CA SER A 87 -24.25 23.07 -12.35
C SER A 87 -24.07 24.01 -11.14
N THR A 88 -23.32 23.59 -10.12
CA THR A 88 -23.02 24.36 -8.92
C THR A 88 -22.34 25.67 -9.30
N PRO A 89 -22.80 26.82 -8.81
CA PRO A 89 -22.16 28.10 -9.08
C PRO A 89 -20.67 28.04 -8.70
N HIS A 90 -19.78 28.33 -9.65
CA HIS A 90 -18.32 28.29 -9.45
C HIS A 90 -17.85 29.10 -8.22
N GLY A 91 -18.60 30.16 -7.86
CA GLY A 91 -18.35 31.01 -6.69
C GLY A 91 -18.49 30.30 -5.33
N GLU A 92 -19.46 29.41 -5.18
CA GLU A 92 -19.67 28.69 -3.92
C GLU A 92 -18.61 27.61 -3.71
N LEU A 93 -18.22 26.93 -4.79
CA LEU A 93 -17.17 25.91 -4.75
C LEU A 93 -15.81 26.51 -4.39
N ILE A 94 -15.45 27.66 -4.97
CA ILE A 94 -14.19 28.33 -4.63
C ILE A 94 -14.20 28.86 -3.20
N GLU A 95 -15.33 29.36 -2.69
CA GLU A 95 -15.46 29.79 -1.30
C GLU A 95 -15.32 28.62 -0.32
N PHE A 96 -15.95 27.49 -0.63
CA PHE A 96 -15.79 26.24 0.12
C PHE A 96 -14.31 25.79 0.18
N LEU A 97 -13.64 25.70 -0.98
CA LEU A 97 -12.24 25.29 -1.03
C LEU A 97 -11.31 26.28 -0.31
N LYS A 98 -11.56 27.58 -0.44
CA LYS A 98 -10.82 28.61 0.31
C LYS A 98 -11.05 28.52 1.81
N THR A 99 -12.25 28.15 2.24
CA THR A 99 -12.56 27.92 3.66
C THR A 99 -11.77 26.73 4.18
N LEU A 100 -11.75 25.60 3.46
CA LEU A 100 -10.92 24.45 3.82
C LEU A 100 -9.43 24.81 3.88
N GLN A 101 -8.94 25.53 2.88
CA GLN A 101 -7.55 25.99 2.83
C GLN A 101 -7.21 26.90 4.01
N SER A 102 -8.12 27.81 4.38
CA SER A 102 -7.98 28.70 5.53
C SER A 102 -7.90 27.90 6.83
N LEU A 103 -8.80 26.93 7.03
CA LEU A 103 -8.79 26.05 8.21
C LEU A 103 -7.48 25.28 8.32
N LEU A 104 -7.00 24.67 7.23
CA LEU A 104 -5.74 23.93 7.21
C LEU A 104 -4.51 24.81 7.49
N ARG A 105 -4.53 26.08 7.10
CA ARG A 105 -3.40 27.01 7.30
C ARG A 105 -3.41 27.70 8.66
N ASN A 106 -4.59 28.05 9.17
CA ASN A 106 -4.73 28.95 10.31
C ASN A 106 -5.03 28.22 11.62
N GLU A 107 -5.64 27.04 11.56
CA GLU A 107 -6.03 26.27 12.74
C GLU A 107 -5.18 25.01 12.88
N GLN A 108 -4.75 24.72 14.10
CA GLN A 108 -3.90 23.56 14.38
C GLN A 108 -4.75 22.29 14.54
N ASN A 109 -4.26 21.17 13.99
CA ASN A 109 -4.84 19.82 14.11
C ASN A 109 -6.23 19.64 13.47
N GLN A 110 -6.55 20.41 12.43
CA GLN A 110 -7.81 20.29 11.69
C GLN A 110 -7.76 19.22 10.60
N GLU A 111 -6.58 18.73 10.25
CA GLU A 111 -6.36 17.86 9.09
C GLU A 111 -7.18 16.58 9.14
N GLU A 112 -7.27 15.93 10.32
CA GLU A 112 -8.03 14.69 10.50
C GLU A 112 -9.53 14.92 10.32
N MET A 113 -10.07 16.00 10.89
CA MET A 113 -11.48 16.33 10.76
C MET A 113 -11.84 16.68 9.32
N ILE A 114 -11.00 17.48 8.65
CA ILE A 114 -11.22 17.86 7.25
C ILE A 114 -11.18 16.64 6.34
N LEU A 115 -10.22 15.73 6.55
CA LEU A 115 -10.12 14.50 5.78
C LEU A 115 -11.34 13.59 5.98
N HIS A 116 -11.80 13.43 7.22
CA HIS A 116 -13.03 12.68 7.52
C HIS A 116 -14.25 13.32 6.87
N PHE A 117 -14.38 14.65 6.97
CA PHE A 117 -15.47 15.40 6.35
C PHE A 117 -15.50 15.24 4.82
N LEU A 118 -14.34 15.29 4.16
CA LEU A 118 -14.25 15.08 2.70
C LEU A 118 -14.63 13.64 2.30
N LEU A 119 -14.22 12.64 3.09
CA LEU A 119 -14.60 11.25 2.87
C LEU A 119 -16.11 11.02 3.10
N ASP A 120 -16.68 11.62 4.15
CA ASP A 120 -18.12 11.59 4.42
C ASP A 120 -18.89 12.26 3.28
N LEU A 121 -18.44 13.42 2.83
CA LEU A 121 -19.07 14.15 1.73
C LEU A 121 -19.03 13.33 0.44
N SER A 122 -17.93 12.63 0.18
CA SER A 122 -17.82 11.74 -0.99
C SER A 122 -18.73 10.53 -0.88
N SER A 123 -18.75 9.85 0.27
CA SER A 123 -19.50 8.60 0.47
C SER A 123 -21.00 8.80 0.68
N GLN A 124 -21.41 9.86 1.38
CA GLN A 124 -22.82 10.13 1.71
C GLN A 124 -23.52 10.96 0.64
N CYS A 125 -22.79 11.83 -0.06
CA CYS A 125 -23.37 12.74 -1.06
C CYS A 125 -22.93 12.43 -2.49
N GLY A 126 -22.12 11.39 -2.72
CA GLY A 126 -21.65 11.01 -4.06
C GLY A 126 -20.72 12.04 -4.72
N VAL A 127 -20.11 12.93 -3.93
CA VAL A 127 -19.21 13.96 -4.46
C VAL A 127 -17.89 13.33 -4.86
N SER A 128 -17.54 13.45 -6.15
CA SER A 128 -16.23 13.03 -6.66
C SER A 128 -15.23 14.19 -6.60
N PHE A 129 -14.12 13.99 -5.89
CA PHE A 129 -13.04 14.97 -5.85
C PHE A 129 -12.02 14.69 -6.97
N PRO A 130 -11.45 15.74 -7.60
CA PRO A 130 -10.45 15.55 -8.65
C PRO A 130 -9.20 14.83 -8.12
N CYS A 131 -8.94 13.63 -8.65
CA CYS A 131 -7.73 12.85 -8.38
C CYS A 131 -6.71 13.02 -9.51
N THR A 132 -6.39 14.26 -9.90
CA THR A 132 -5.43 14.48 -10.99
C THR A 132 -4.00 14.23 -10.51
N PRO A 133 -3.16 13.54 -11.29
CA PRO A 133 -1.77 13.28 -10.93
C PRO A 133 -0.99 14.58 -10.70
N SER A 134 -0.11 14.59 -9.69
CA SER A 134 0.73 15.74 -9.41
C SER A 134 1.64 16.03 -10.62
N GLY A 135 1.56 17.25 -11.16
CA GLY A 135 2.44 17.68 -12.25
C GLY A 135 1.82 17.65 -13.65
N ILE A 136 0.60 17.13 -13.83
CA ILE A 136 -0.16 17.31 -15.08
C ILE A 136 -0.94 18.62 -15.02
N SER A 137 -0.19 19.71 -14.93
CA SER A 137 -0.64 20.96 -15.53
C SER A 137 -0.20 20.83 -16.98
N PHE A 138 -1.13 20.55 -17.91
CA PHE A 138 -1.07 20.76 -19.37
C PHE A 138 -1.52 19.61 -20.31
N GLU A 139 -1.65 18.34 -19.90
CA GLU A 139 -1.84 17.28 -20.91
C GLU A 139 -3.25 16.66 -21.03
N LEU A 140 -4.21 17.04 -20.20
CA LEU A 140 -5.57 16.45 -20.22
C LEU A 140 -6.68 17.40 -20.68
N THR A 141 -6.35 18.58 -21.18
CA THR A 141 -7.26 19.37 -22.03
C THR A 141 -7.01 18.96 -23.47
N SER A 142 -7.82 18.01 -23.95
CA SER A 142 -8.17 17.75 -25.36
C SER A 142 -7.14 18.21 -26.41
N ARG A 143 -6.50 17.25 -27.10
CA ARG A 143 -5.91 17.44 -28.45
C ARG A 143 -6.92 17.93 -29.52
N ALA A 144 -8.14 18.29 -29.11
CA ALA A 144 -9.21 18.83 -29.91
C ALA A 144 -9.64 20.20 -29.37
N SER A 145 -8.77 21.22 -29.48
CA SER A 145 -9.12 22.62 -29.80
C SER A 145 -7.97 23.53 -29.37
N LEU A 146 -7.17 23.97 -30.35
CA LEU A 146 -6.13 24.99 -30.16
C LEU A 146 -6.70 26.39 -29.83
N HIS A 147 -8.02 26.54 -29.69
CA HIS A 147 -8.71 27.82 -29.53
C HIS A 147 -9.69 27.87 -28.34
N ALA A 148 -9.66 26.87 -27.44
CA ALA A 148 -10.37 26.98 -26.17
C ALA A 148 -9.54 27.85 -25.21
N ILE A 149 -9.97 29.10 -24.99
CA ILE A 149 -9.47 29.92 -23.90
C ILE A 149 -9.87 29.19 -22.61
N GLU A 150 -8.89 28.68 -21.86
CA GLU A 150 -9.14 28.14 -20.52
C GLU A 150 -9.74 29.25 -19.67
N ASP A 151 -10.90 29.00 -19.06
CA ASP A 151 -11.56 29.98 -18.21
C ASP A 151 -10.73 30.16 -16.92
N ASP A 152 -10.26 31.38 -16.63
CA ASP A 152 -9.42 31.73 -15.46
C ASP A 152 -10.02 31.22 -14.13
N SER A 153 -11.34 31.06 -14.07
CA SER A 153 -12.08 30.53 -12.93
C SER A 153 -11.75 29.05 -12.63
N SER A 154 -11.59 28.22 -13.66
CA SER A 154 -11.32 26.79 -13.57
C SER A 154 -9.89 26.49 -13.10
N MET A 155 -8.94 27.30 -13.55
CA MET A 155 -7.54 27.28 -13.10
C MET A 155 -7.43 27.64 -11.61
N THR A 156 -8.28 28.56 -11.14
CA THR A 156 -8.32 28.97 -9.72
C THR A 156 -8.88 27.86 -8.81
N ILE A 157 -9.91 27.13 -9.24
CA ILE A 157 -10.47 26.00 -8.46
C ILE A 157 -9.44 24.87 -8.31
N LYS A 158 -8.80 24.48 -9.42
CA LYS A 158 -7.79 23.41 -9.42
C LYS A 158 -6.60 23.75 -8.52
N SER A 159 -6.09 24.98 -8.59
CA SER A 159 -4.96 25.41 -7.76
C SER A 159 -5.29 25.44 -6.26
N VAL A 160 -6.47 25.92 -5.85
CA VAL A 160 -6.89 25.89 -4.44
C VAL A 160 -7.07 24.44 -3.95
N TRP A 161 -7.64 23.56 -4.79
CA TRP A 161 -7.76 22.14 -4.46
C TRP A 161 -6.39 21.45 -4.33
N ASP A 162 -5.45 21.74 -5.25
CA ASP A 162 -4.08 21.21 -5.21
C ASP A 162 -3.36 21.59 -3.91
N ASP A 163 -3.56 22.81 -3.42
CA ASP A 163 -3.05 23.28 -2.14
C ASP A 163 -3.64 22.50 -0.95
N VAL A 164 -4.97 22.29 -0.93
CA VAL A 164 -5.66 21.50 0.10
C VAL A 164 -5.13 20.05 0.11
N ARG A 165 -5.08 19.41 -1.07
CA ARG A 165 -4.55 18.04 -1.22
C ARG A 165 -3.11 17.94 -0.75
N LEU A 166 -2.26 18.90 -1.12
CA LEU A 166 -0.86 18.93 -0.74
C LEU A 166 -0.67 19.00 0.77
N HIS A 167 -1.47 19.83 1.45
CA HIS A 167 -1.43 19.96 2.91
C HIS A 167 -1.82 18.64 3.59
N LEU A 168 -2.95 18.06 3.18
CA LEU A 168 -3.42 16.77 3.70
C LEU A 168 -2.42 15.64 3.41
N ARG A 169 -1.83 15.61 2.21
CA ARG A 169 -0.77 14.64 1.87
C ARG A 169 0.40 14.73 2.84
N ARG A 170 0.90 15.94 3.09
CA ARG A 170 2.03 16.15 4.01
C ARG A 170 1.69 15.66 5.41
N PHE A 171 0.47 15.94 5.89
CA PHE A 171 -0.01 15.45 7.17
C PHE A 171 -0.02 13.90 7.24
N ILE A 172 -0.59 13.22 6.25
CA ILE A 172 -0.66 11.76 6.21
C ILE A 172 0.73 11.13 6.08
N VAL A 173 1.60 11.67 5.21
CA VAL A 173 2.98 11.19 5.05
C VAL A 173 3.76 11.37 6.35
N ASN A 174 3.60 12.50 7.03
CA ASN A 174 4.23 12.72 8.34
C ASN A 174 3.74 11.71 9.38
N LYS A 175 2.44 11.35 9.37
CA LYS A 175 1.87 10.29 10.22
C LYS A 175 2.48 8.92 9.91
N LEU A 176 2.71 8.60 8.64
CA LEU A 176 3.33 7.34 8.20
C LEU A 176 4.83 7.26 8.55
N GLN A 177 5.56 8.39 8.49
CA GLN A 177 7.01 8.42 8.69
C GLN A 177 7.46 8.57 10.14
N ARG A 178 6.59 8.99 11.07
CA ARG A 178 6.99 9.19 12.47
C ARG A 178 7.58 7.91 13.07
N PRO A 179 8.84 7.93 13.56
CA PRO A 179 9.40 6.83 14.31
C PRO A 179 8.49 6.54 15.49
N ARG A 180 8.06 5.29 15.60
CA ARG A 180 7.02 4.95 16.57
C ARG A 180 7.60 5.03 17.97
N GLU A 181 7.06 5.93 18.78
CA GLU A 181 7.23 5.87 20.23
C GLU A 181 6.72 4.49 20.70
N THR A 182 7.61 3.80 21.39
CA THR A 182 7.49 2.42 21.88
C THR A 182 6.10 2.03 22.42
N ASN A 183 5.57 0.92 21.89
CA ASN A 183 4.81 -0.10 22.65
C ASN A 183 3.53 0.30 23.39
N THR A 184 2.45 0.64 22.69
CA THR A 184 1.08 0.58 23.29
C THR A 184 -0.01 -0.02 22.39
N GLY A 185 0.21 -0.16 21.08
CA GLY A 185 -0.77 -0.71 20.14
C GLY A 185 -0.44 -2.14 19.67
N THR A 186 -1.46 -2.97 19.49
CA THR A 186 -1.32 -4.31 18.88
C THR A 186 -0.88 -4.21 17.41
N LEU A 187 -0.23 -5.25 16.87
CA LEU A 187 0.14 -5.35 15.44
C LEU A 187 -1.07 -5.08 14.52
N LYS A 188 -2.26 -5.54 14.93
CA LYS A 188 -3.51 -5.30 14.20
C LYS A 188 -3.87 -3.81 14.11
N GLN A 189 -3.73 -3.07 15.20
CA GLN A 189 -3.99 -1.61 15.20
C GLN A 189 -2.99 -0.85 14.34
N GLN A 190 -1.74 -1.31 14.27
CA GLN A 190 -0.72 -0.75 13.38
C GLN A 190 -1.10 -0.93 11.91
N MET A 191 -1.48 -2.16 11.54
CA MET A 191 -1.89 -2.47 10.17
C MET A 191 -3.13 -1.66 9.79
N GLN A 192 -4.13 -1.61 10.66
CA GLN A 192 -5.33 -0.79 10.44
C GLN A 192 -5.01 0.69 10.24
N PHE A 193 -4.14 1.26 11.07
CA PHE A 193 -3.71 2.65 10.92
C PHE A 193 -3.00 2.91 9.58
N LYS A 194 -2.04 2.05 9.20
CA LYS A 194 -1.35 2.18 7.91
C LYS A 194 -2.33 2.02 6.75
N THR A 195 -3.22 1.03 6.79
CA THR A 195 -4.28 0.85 5.80
C THR A 195 -5.14 2.10 5.65
N GLN A 196 -5.57 2.70 6.76
CA GLN A 196 -6.35 3.94 6.72
C GLN A 196 -5.56 5.08 6.06
N CYS A 197 -4.28 5.26 6.40
CA CYS A 197 -3.45 6.28 5.78
C CYS A 197 -3.26 6.05 4.27
N ILE A 198 -3.07 4.81 3.83
CA ILE A 198 -2.97 4.49 2.40
C ILE A 198 -4.29 4.75 1.67
N GLN A 199 -5.42 4.33 2.24
CA GLN A 199 -6.75 4.62 1.69
C GLN A 199 -7.01 6.14 1.58
N GLN A 200 -6.63 6.90 2.61
CA GLN A 200 -6.73 8.36 2.60
C GLN A 200 -5.83 9.00 1.52
N LEU A 201 -4.66 8.42 1.23
CA LEU A 201 -3.81 8.89 0.14
C LEU A 201 -4.40 8.53 -1.22
N LEU A 202 -4.96 7.33 -1.38
CA LEU A 202 -5.65 6.88 -2.61
C LEU A 202 -6.91 7.72 -2.91
N PHE A 203 -7.54 8.26 -1.88
CA PHE A 203 -8.63 9.23 -2.05
C PHE A 203 -8.16 10.58 -2.63
N LEU A 204 -6.92 10.99 -2.34
CA LEU A 204 -6.39 12.30 -2.75
C LEU A 204 -5.58 12.24 -4.07
N TYR A 205 -4.95 11.10 -4.35
CA TYR A 205 -4.00 10.94 -5.45
C TYR A 205 -4.20 9.61 -6.18
N PRO A 206 -3.82 9.55 -7.48
CA PRO A 206 -3.82 8.31 -8.23
C PRO A 206 -2.98 7.23 -7.56
N GLU A 207 -3.40 5.97 -7.74
CA GLU A 207 -2.76 4.78 -7.18
C GLU A 207 -1.25 4.74 -7.46
N SER A 208 -0.83 5.00 -8.70
CA SER A 208 0.59 4.96 -9.09
C SER A 208 1.47 5.94 -8.31
N GLU A 209 0.95 7.15 -8.01
CA GLU A 209 1.69 8.15 -7.22
C GLU A 209 1.79 7.72 -5.75
N VAL A 210 0.69 7.18 -5.20
CA VAL A 210 0.63 6.70 -3.82
C VAL A 210 1.58 5.51 -3.62
N LEU A 211 1.50 4.52 -4.51
CA LEU A 211 2.36 3.34 -4.49
C LEU A 211 3.84 3.72 -4.62
N SER A 212 4.20 4.56 -5.60
CA SER A 212 5.58 4.99 -5.78
C SER A 212 6.13 5.71 -4.54
N LYS A 213 5.33 6.59 -3.91
CA LYS A 213 5.76 7.26 -2.67
C LYS A 213 5.89 6.30 -1.50
N TYR A 214 4.94 5.36 -1.37
CA TYR A 214 4.97 4.38 -0.30
C TYR A 214 6.14 3.41 -0.43
N GLN A 215 6.41 2.94 -1.65
CA GLN A 215 7.56 2.12 -2.03
C GLN A 215 8.85 2.82 -1.68
N ASN A 216 9.01 4.10 -2.04
CA ASN A 216 10.20 4.88 -1.68
C ASN A 216 10.43 4.97 -0.16
N MET A 217 9.36 5.10 0.63
CA MET A 217 9.48 5.09 2.10
C MET A 217 9.91 3.73 2.62
N GLN A 218 9.34 2.65 2.10
CA GLN A 218 9.67 1.29 2.52
C GLN A 218 11.06 0.85 2.07
N ASN A 219 11.46 1.17 0.83
CA ASN A 219 12.82 0.95 0.33
C ASN A 219 13.86 1.57 1.25
N LYS A 220 13.61 2.81 1.68
CA LYS A 220 14.50 3.50 2.62
C LYS A 220 14.62 2.75 3.96
N LEU A 221 13.50 2.29 4.51
CA LEU A 221 13.50 1.51 5.77
C LEU A 221 14.21 0.16 5.62
N VAL A 222 14.01 -0.53 4.49
CA VAL A 222 14.68 -1.81 4.18
C VAL A 222 16.18 -1.59 4.02
N SER A 223 16.61 -0.62 3.21
CA SER A 223 18.02 -0.27 3.05
C SER A 223 18.66 0.13 4.38
N GLU A 224 18.00 0.96 5.20
CA GLU A 224 18.52 1.32 6.53
C GLU A 224 18.68 0.10 7.43
N LEU A 225 17.71 -0.82 7.45
CA LEU A 225 17.79 -2.05 8.23
C LEU A 225 18.98 -2.93 7.80
N LEU A 226 19.18 -3.10 6.49
CA LEU A 226 20.28 -3.91 5.94
C LEU A 226 21.64 -3.25 6.14
N GLN A 227 21.75 -1.94 5.91
CA GLN A 227 22.98 -1.18 6.10
C GLN A 227 23.41 -1.13 7.57
N ASN A 228 22.46 -1.06 8.51
CA ASN A 228 22.74 -1.14 9.95
C ASN A 228 23.42 -2.47 10.33
N CYS A 229 23.10 -3.57 9.65
CA CYS A 229 23.77 -4.86 9.84
C CYS A 229 25.26 -4.78 9.49
N VAL A 230 25.60 -4.03 8.43
CA VAL A 230 26.98 -3.82 7.98
C VAL A 230 27.74 -2.82 8.86
N LEU A 231 27.09 -1.73 9.29
CA LEU A 231 27.72 -0.68 10.11
C LEU A 231 28.02 -1.15 11.54
N SER A 232 27.18 -2.01 12.11
CA SER A 232 27.41 -2.60 13.44
C SER A 232 28.65 -3.50 13.53
N SER A 233 29.23 -3.91 12.39
CA SER A 233 30.42 -4.77 12.33
C SER A 233 31.75 -4.00 12.24
N CYS A 234 31.75 -2.67 12.44
CA CYS A 234 32.93 -1.83 12.22
C CYS A 234 34.08 -2.15 13.19
N GLY A 235 35.14 -2.77 12.67
CA GLY A 235 36.42 -2.93 13.37
C GLY A 235 37.39 -3.85 12.64
N GLU A 236 36.93 -5.05 12.25
CA GLU A 236 37.67 -6.03 11.47
C GLU A 236 36.65 -6.78 10.60
N THR A 237 37.06 -7.28 9.44
CA THR A 237 36.29 -8.03 8.43
C THR A 237 35.74 -9.35 9.00
N ASN A 238 34.89 -9.28 10.02
CA ASN A 238 34.26 -10.43 10.60
C ASN A 238 32.98 -10.71 9.82
N PHE A 239 33.16 -11.40 8.70
CA PHE A 239 32.08 -11.86 7.82
C PHE A 239 30.96 -12.52 8.62
N ASP A 240 31.30 -13.27 9.68
CA ASP A 240 30.33 -13.92 10.57
C ASP A 240 29.42 -12.91 11.28
N LYS A 241 29.94 -11.73 11.66
CA LYS A 241 29.12 -10.66 12.26
C LYS A 241 28.14 -10.05 11.25
N VAL A 242 28.56 -9.88 10.00
CA VAL A 242 27.70 -9.38 8.93
C VAL A 242 26.59 -10.39 8.63
N VAL A 243 26.96 -11.66 8.42
CA VAL A 243 26.00 -12.76 8.21
C VAL A 243 25.00 -12.86 9.37
N HIS A 244 25.49 -12.80 10.61
CA HIS A 244 24.62 -12.80 11.78
C HIS A 244 23.68 -11.57 11.80
N GLY A 245 24.18 -10.39 11.42
CA GLY A 245 23.37 -9.18 11.26
C GLY A 245 22.20 -9.40 10.30
N TYR A 246 22.47 -9.90 9.08
CA TYR A 246 21.42 -10.25 8.12
C TYR A 246 20.47 -11.33 8.66
N GLN A 247 20.98 -12.39 9.27
CA GLN A 247 20.14 -13.42 9.87
C GLN A 247 19.20 -12.85 10.94
N SER A 248 19.69 -11.89 11.74
CA SER A 248 18.89 -11.22 12.76
C SER A 248 17.85 -10.24 12.20
N SER A 249 18.04 -9.73 10.97
CA SER A 249 17.10 -8.82 10.31
C SER A 249 16.01 -9.54 9.50
N ILE A 250 16.21 -10.81 9.12
CA ILE A 250 15.22 -11.63 8.39
C ILE A 250 13.83 -11.60 9.06
N PRO A 251 13.67 -11.84 10.38
CA PRO A 251 12.34 -11.81 11.00
C PRO A 251 11.66 -10.45 10.82
N THR A 252 12.41 -9.35 10.98
CA THR A 252 11.90 -7.99 10.79
C THR A 252 11.47 -7.76 9.34
N LEU A 253 12.28 -8.17 8.36
CA LEU A 253 11.92 -8.08 6.93
C LEU A 253 10.66 -8.90 6.62
N CYS A 254 10.55 -10.13 7.13
CA CYS A 254 9.35 -10.94 6.96
C CYS A 254 8.12 -10.28 7.58
N THR A 255 8.25 -9.62 8.74
CA THR A 255 7.14 -8.87 9.33
C THR A 255 6.75 -7.65 8.50
N MET A 256 7.71 -6.92 7.94
CA MET A 256 7.45 -5.76 7.05
C MET A 256 6.73 -6.20 5.77
N ILE A 257 7.23 -7.23 5.09
CA ILE A 257 6.61 -7.81 3.89
C ILE A 257 5.18 -8.25 4.20
N LYS A 258 4.99 -8.96 5.33
CA LYS A 258 3.67 -9.43 5.76
C LYS A 258 2.74 -8.25 6.01
N GLU A 259 3.17 -7.25 6.78
CA GLU A 259 2.38 -6.04 7.06
C GLU A 259 1.91 -5.38 5.76
N ASP A 260 2.84 -5.08 4.86
CA ASP A 260 2.53 -4.36 3.63
C ASP A 260 1.66 -5.19 2.68
N LEU A 261 1.86 -6.50 2.60
CA LEU A 261 1.00 -7.40 1.83
C LEU A 261 -0.45 -7.34 2.32
N TYR A 262 -0.68 -7.38 3.64
CA TYR A 262 -2.03 -7.27 4.21
C TYR A 262 -2.63 -5.87 4.01
N ILE A 263 -1.83 -4.81 4.12
CA ILE A 263 -2.28 -3.44 3.93
C ILE A 263 -2.75 -3.25 2.50
N LEU A 264 -1.93 -3.66 1.52
CA LEU A 264 -2.15 -3.39 0.10
C LEU A 264 -3.22 -4.30 -0.50
N SER A 265 -3.28 -5.58 -0.10
CA SER A 265 -4.31 -6.52 -0.58
C SER A 265 -5.74 -6.13 -0.20
N GLY A 266 -5.92 -5.28 0.82
CA GLY A 266 -7.22 -4.72 1.19
C GLY A 266 -7.58 -3.42 0.47
N THR A 267 -6.68 -2.86 -0.34
CA THR A 267 -6.83 -1.51 -0.89
C THR A 267 -6.64 -1.41 -2.40
N ILE A 268 -5.81 -2.28 -2.97
CA ILE A 268 -5.31 -2.20 -4.34
C ILE A 268 -5.44 -3.58 -4.99
N ASP A 269 -5.39 -3.63 -6.32
CA ASP A 269 -5.48 -4.89 -7.05
C ASP A 269 -4.34 -5.88 -6.68
N PRO A 270 -4.60 -7.19 -6.78
CA PRO A 270 -3.62 -8.21 -6.41
C PRO A 270 -2.33 -8.16 -7.23
N SER A 271 -2.39 -7.74 -8.50
CA SER A 271 -1.22 -7.71 -9.38
C SER A 271 -0.28 -6.57 -9.01
N SER A 272 -0.79 -5.37 -8.79
CA SER A 272 -0.04 -4.20 -8.31
C SER A 272 0.52 -4.43 -6.91
N THR A 273 -0.22 -5.13 -6.05
CA THR A 273 0.28 -5.54 -4.72
C THR A 273 1.52 -6.44 -4.85
N LEU A 274 1.48 -7.45 -5.72
CA LEU A 274 2.63 -8.35 -5.91
C LEU A 274 3.83 -7.63 -6.54
N THR A 275 3.58 -6.79 -7.54
CA THR A 275 4.61 -5.94 -8.15
C THR A 275 5.27 -5.05 -7.10
N PHE A 276 4.49 -4.38 -6.26
CA PHE A 276 4.99 -3.58 -5.15
C PHE A 276 5.90 -4.38 -4.23
N ILE A 277 5.47 -5.58 -3.79
CA ILE A 277 6.28 -6.39 -2.86
C ILE A 277 7.60 -6.82 -3.51
N ASN A 278 7.57 -7.22 -4.79
CA ASN A 278 8.77 -7.60 -5.52
C ASN A 278 9.76 -6.43 -5.62
N GLU A 279 9.31 -5.31 -6.17
CA GLU A 279 10.16 -4.14 -6.41
C GLU A 279 10.62 -3.46 -5.11
N THR A 280 9.81 -3.50 -4.06
CA THR A 280 10.15 -2.84 -2.79
C THR A 280 11.13 -3.67 -1.98
N TYR A 281 10.88 -4.97 -1.87
CA TYR A 281 11.62 -5.82 -0.95
C TYR A 281 12.66 -6.67 -1.67
N LEU A 282 12.27 -7.45 -2.68
CA LEU A 282 13.17 -8.41 -3.31
C LEU A 282 14.25 -7.70 -4.14
N ASP A 283 13.88 -6.68 -4.91
CA ASP A 283 14.84 -5.91 -5.70
C ASP A 283 15.78 -5.10 -4.77
N THR A 284 15.25 -4.43 -3.73
CA THR A 284 16.08 -3.71 -2.76
C THR A 284 17.04 -4.63 -2.00
N ILE A 285 16.58 -5.81 -1.55
CA ILE A 285 17.45 -6.81 -0.92
C ILE A 285 18.54 -7.28 -1.89
N THR A 286 18.17 -7.53 -3.15
CA THR A 286 19.11 -7.96 -4.20
C THR A 286 20.19 -6.91 -4.44
N GLU A 287 19.80 -5.64 -4.52
CA GLU A 287 20.71 -4.51 -4.70
C GLU A 287 21.68 -4.38 -3.51
N GLU A 288 21.16 -4.36 -2.26
CA GLU A 288 22.01 -4.23 -1.07
C GLU A 288 22.97 -5.41 -0.89
N ILE A 289 22.54 -6.64 -1.20
CA ILE A 289 23.42 -7.82 -1.19
C ILE A 289 24.49 -7.70 -2.30
N THR A 290 24.13 -7.21 -3.48
CA THR A 290 25.08 -7.00 -4.58
C THR A 290 26.15 -5.98 -4.19
N ILE A 291 25.75 -4.83 -3.63
CA ILE A 291 26.66 -3.80 -3.11
C ILE A 291 27.60 -4.38 -2.04
N LEU A 292 27.06 -5.19 -1.13
CA LEU A 292 27.87 -5.85 -0.11
C LEU A 292 28.91 -6.80 -0.72
N LEU A 293 28.50 -7.64 -1.68
CA LEU A 293 29.38 -8.59 -2.35
C LEU A 293 30.50 -7.88 -3.11
N GLU A 294 30.19 -6.81 -3.83
CA GLU A 294 31.17 -5.98 -4.52
C GLU A 294 32.18 -5.38 -3.53
N ARG A 295 31.69 -4.83 -2.42
CA ARG A 295 32.53 -4.27 -1.36
C ARG A 295 33.45 -5.31 -0.72
N LEU A 296 32.94 -6.52 -0.48
CA LEU A 296 33.74 -7.63 0.07
C LEU A 296 34.80 -8.10 -0.93
N CYS A 297 34.45 -8.23 -2.20
CA CYS A 297 35.40 -8.54 -3.27
C CYS A 297 36.53 -7.51 -3.32
N GLU A 298 36.21 -6.21 -3.32
CA GLU A 298 37.22 -5.15 -3.32
C GLU A 298 38.18 -5.22 -2.12
N LEU A 299 37.67 -5.49 -0.93
CA LEU A 299 38.48 -5.62 0.28
C LEU A 299 39.44 -6.81 0.16
N GLN A 300 38.95 -7.95 -0.33
CA GLN A 300 39.77 -9.12 -0.56
C GLN A 300 40.87 -8.87 -1.60
N PHE A 301 40.57 -8.14 -2.69
CA PHE A 301 41.58 -7.75 -3.68
C PHE A 301 42.65 -6.81 -3.09
N LYS A 302 42.25 -5.82 -2.28
CA LYS A 302 43.18 -4.89 -1.61
C LYS A 302 44.09 -5.61 -0.61
N GLU A 303 43.54 -6.54 0.17
CA GLU A 303 44.28 -7.36 1.11
C GLU A 303 45.28 -8.28 0.40
N ASN A 304 44.85 -8.96 -0.67
CA ASN A 304 45.71 -9.81 -1.48
C ASN A 304 46.85 -9.01 -2.14
N ALA A 305 46.57 -7.80 -2.66
CA ALA A 305 47.60 -6.92 -3.21
C ALA A 305 48.64 -6.49 -2.15
N LEU A 306 48.19 -6.17 -0.92
CA LEU A 306 49.08 -5.85 0.20
C LEU A 306 49.92 -7.06 0.64
N HIS A 307 49.35 -8.27 0.63
CA HIS A 307 50.08 -9.51 0.91
C HIS A 307 51.14 -9.81 -0.15
N ILE A 308 50.83 -9.62 -1.45
CA ILE A 308 51.79 -9.80 -2.55
C ILE A 308 52.95 -8.80 -2.46
N ILE A 309 52.69 -7.55 -2.05
CA ILE A 309 53.74 -6.54 -1.84
C ILE A 309 54.62 -6.91 -0.63
N LYS A 310 54.03 -7.43 0.45
CA LYS A 310 54.78 -7.88 1.64
C LYS A 310 55.64 -9.11 1.35
N THR A 311 55.13 -10.12 0.65
CA THR A 311 55.90 -11.33 0.28
C THR A 311 57.03 -11.00 -0.71
N ASN A 312 56.82 -10.09 -1.66
CA ASN A 312 57.85 -9.62 -2.59
C ASN A 312 58.95 -8.77 -1.92
N LYS A 313 58.64 -8.07 -0.82
CA LYS A 313 59.67 -7.35 -0.02
C LYS A 313 60.52 -8.30 0.82
N ILE A 314 59.94 -9.40 1.31
CA ILE A 314 60.67 -10.39 2.12
C ILE A 314 61.57 -11.27 1.23
N SER A 315 61.12 -11.63 0.02
CA SER A 315 61.93 -12.44 -0.91
C SER A 315 63.19 -11.73 -1.44
N LYS A 316 63.15 -10.39 -1.60
CA LYS A 316 64.34 -9.60 -1.98
C LYS A 316 65.41 -9.50 -0.89
N LYS A 317 65.07 -9.78 0.38
CA LYS A 317 66.02 -9.71 1.50
C LYS A 317 66.82 -11.01 1.71
N HIS A 318 66.42 -12.13 1.07
CA HIS A 318 67.13 -13.41 1.15
C HIS A 318 68.08 -13.70 -0.02
N ARG A 319 68.12 -12.84 -1.06
CA ARG A 319 69.00 -13.03 -2.23
C ARG A 319 70.28 -12.19 -2.20
N GLY A 320 70.71 -11.77 -1.00
CA GLY A 320 71.86 -10.88 -0.79
C GLY A 320 72.77 -11.33 0.35
N THR A 321 72.99 -12.63 0.55
CA THR A 321 74.06 -13.13 1.44
C THR A 321 74.49 -14.53 1.01
N VAL A 322 75.17 -14.64 -0.13
CA VAL A 322 75.92 -15.86 -0.48
C VAL A 322 77.24 -15.43 -1.14
N HIS A 323 78.34 -15.87 -0.51
CA HIS A 323 79.75 -15.88 -0.93
C HIS A 323 80.61 -14.60 -0.82
N VAL A 324 81.30 -14.47 0.32
CA VAL A 324 82.75 -14.20 0.38
C VAL A 324 83.38 -15.27 1.28
N LEU A 325 84.12 -16.20 0.68
CA LEU A 325 85.42 -16.74 1.16
C LEU A 325 85.87 -17.85 0.18
N GLY A 326 87.10 -17.70 -0.32
CA GLY A 326 87.77 -18.58 -1.29
C GLY A 326 88.76 -17.78 -2.10
#